data_AF-A0A916U4E0-F1
#
_entry.id   AF-A0A916U4E0-F1
#
_cell.length_a   1.000
_cell.length_b   1.000
_cell.length_c   1.000
_cell.angle_alpha   90.00
_cell.angle_beta   90.00
_cell.angle_gamma   90.00
#
_symmetry.space_group_name_H-M   'P 1'
#
loop_
_entity.id
_entity.type
_entity.pdbx_description
1 polymer ?
#
loop_
_entity_poly.entity_id
_entity_poly.type
_entity_poly.pdbx_seq_one_letter_code
_entity_poly.pdbx_strand_id
1 'polypeptide(L)'
;MSTNRFKKLGARHKARRRAVDLLFEAEARSEDARTVLGERVALARDEVVAPIAEYTHTLVVGVSEQRARLDDVIASHLHEWTLERLPAVDRAIMRVAIWELLYAVDVPEVVAVDEAVELAKELSTDDSPGFINGVLGHLVHIVPQLRAAEGQAAALAATIEASAQEFRDAQAAQDGADANSDAADAAADSEDSGVLDAEVDSGEVAASGQDAEKTDSSQDW
;
A
#
# COMPACT_ATOMS: atom_id res chain seq x y z
N MET A 1 -28.84 -27.33 29.68
CA MET A 1 -28.02 -26.29 30.34
C MET A 1 -26.74 -26.13 29.53
N SER A 2 -26.70 -25.19 28.59
CA SER A 2 -25.49 -24.94 27.81
C SER A 2 -24.62 -23.95 28.59
N THR A 3 -23.52 -24.44 29.15
CA THR A 3 -22.54 -23.60 29.84
C THR A 3 -21.80 -22.77 28.79
N ASN A 4 -22.20 -21.50 28.65
CA ASN A 4 -21.47 -20.51 27.87
C ASN A 4 -20.09 -20.29 28.51
N ARG A 5 -19.09 -21.05 28.06
CA ARG A 5 -17.68 -20.78 28.39
C ARG A 5 -17.32 -19.50 27.66
N PHE A 6 -17.35 -18.37 28.37
CA PHE A 6 -16.67 -17.16 27.94
C PHE A 6 -15.17 -17.48 27.83
N LYS A 7 -14.76 -18.00 26.67
CA LYS A 7 -13.37 -18.18 26.29
C LYS A 7 -12.78 -16.78 26.36
N LYS A 8 -11.78 -16.56 27.23
CA LYS A 8 -11.15 -15.26 27.36
C LYS A 8 -10.49 -14.93 26.01
N LEU A 9 -11.14 -14.09 25.21
CA LEU A 9 -10.70 -13.80 23.85
C LEU A 9 -9.33 -13.15 23.87
N GLY A 10 -8.41 -13.70 23.07
CA GLY A 10 -7.02 -13.25 22.99
C GLY A 10 -6.90 -11.85 22.38
N ALA A 11 -5.74 -11.22 22.54
CA ALA A 11 -5.47 -9.89 21.98
C ALA A 11 -5.65 -9.86 20.44
N ARG A 12 -5.21 -10.91 19.74
CA ARG A 12 -5.39 -11.05 18.28
C ARG A 12 -6.87 -11.12 17.88
N HIS A 13 -7.69 -11.86 18.62
CA HIS A 13 -9.13 -11.91 18.37
C HIS A 13 -9.78 -10.53 18.49
N LYS A 14 -9.50 -9.80 19.58
CA LYS A 14 -10.00 -8.43 19.76
C LYS A 14 -9.55 -7.49 18.64
N ALA A 15 -8.31 -7.67 18.17
CA ALA A 15 -7.78 -6.88 17.07
C ALA A 15 -8.50 -7.18 15.74
N ARG A 16 -8.83 -8.45 15.44
CA ARG A 16 -9.65 -8.83 14.27
C ARG A 16 -11.05 -8.26 14.34
N ARG A 17 -11.72 -8.42 15.50
CA ARG A 17 -13.05 -7.83 15.74
C ARG A 17 -13.03 -6.34 15.46
N ARG A 18 -12.01 -5.63 15.96
CA ARG A 18 -11.87 -4.19 15.72
C ARG A 18 -11.61 -3.86 14.25
N ALA A 19 -10.85 -4.68 13.52
CA ALA A 19 -10.65 -4.50 12.09
C ALA A 19 -11.96 -4.67 11.30
N VAL A 20 -12.77 -5.68 11.64
CA VAL A 20 -14.11 -5.88 11.06
C VAL A 20 -15.01 -4.67 11.31
N ASP A 21 -15.04 -4.15 12.54
CA ASP A 21 -15.83 -2.95 12.87
C ASP A 21 -15.44 -1.75 11.97
N LEU A 22 -14.14 -1.53 11.74
CA LEU A 22 -13.65 -0.41 10.92
C LEU A 22 -13.93 -0.60 9.43
N LEU A 23 -13.77 -1.83 8.92
CA LEU A 23 -14.09 -2.16 7.52
C LEU A 23 -15.59 -2.00 7.24
N PHE A 24 -16.43 -2.42 8.18
CA PHE A 24 -17.88 -2.24 8.11
C PHE A 24 -18.26 -0.75 8.15
N GLU A 25 -17.65 0.04 9.04
CA GLU A 25 -17.85 1.49 9.11
C GLU A 25 -17.46 2.18 7.80
N ALA A 26 -16.28 1.87 7.26
CA ALA A 26 -15.80 2.44 6.01
C ALA A 26 -16.73 2.15 4.83
N GLU A 27 -17.25 0.92 4.76
CA GLU A 27 -18.23 0.54 3.76
C GLU A 27 -19.55 1.30 3.93
N ALA A 28 -20.07 1.41 5.15
CA ALA A 28 -21.29 2.16 5.43
C ALA A 28 -21.17 3.64 5.05
N ARG A 29 -19.95 4.21 5.16
CA ARG A 29 -19.62 5.58 4.76
C ARG A 29 -19.23 5.71 3.28
N SER A 30 -19.07 4.60 2.56
CA SER A 30 -18.51 4.59 1.20
C SER A 30 -17.15 5.27 1.09
N GLU A 31 -16.28 5.06 2.09
CA GLU A 31 -14.94 5.63 2.19
C GLU A 31 -13.85 4.54 2.16
N ASP A 32 -12.59 4.95 1.95
CA ASP A 32 -11.45 4.05 2.12
C ASP A 32 -11.25 3.70 3.60
N ALA A 33 -10.96 2.43 3.88
CA ALA A 33 -10.83 1.96 5.26
C ALA A 33 -9.63 2.59 5.98
N ARG A 34 -8.60 3.03 5.25
CA ARG A 34 -7.45 3.75 5.84
C ARG A 34 -7.82 5.15 6.29
N THR A 35 -8.79 5.80 5.65
CA THR A 35 -9.34 7.09 6.09
C THR A 35 -9.99 6.93 7.47
N VAL A 36 -10.91 5.97 7.61
CA VAL A 36 -11.59 5.67 8.88
C VAL A 36 -10.58 5.26 9.96
N LEU A 37 -9.59 4.43 9.61
CA LEU A 37 -8.50 4.07 10.53
C LEU A 37 -7.74 5.30 11.02
N GLY A 38 -7.36 6.21 10.12
CA GLY A 38 -6.64 7.44 10.44
C GLY A 38 -7.42 8.33 11.40
N GLU A 39 -8.72 8.51 11.17
CA GLU A 39 -9.61 9.24 12.09
C GLU A 39 -9.63 8.60 13.48
N ARG A 40 -9.74 7.27 13.56
CA ARG A 40 -9.76 6.56 14.85
C ARG A 40 -8.43 6.63 15.59
N VAL A 41 -7.31 6.60 14.86
CA VAL A 41 -5.97 6.80 15.43
C VAL A 41 -5.81 8.23 15.97
N ALA A 42 -6.31 9.24 15.26
CA ALA A 42 -6.29 10.63 15.74
C ALA A 42 -7.09 10.79 17.04
N LEU A 43 -8.31 10.26 17.09
CA LEU A 43 -9.15 10.28 18.29
C LEU A 43 -8.51 9.57 19.49
N ALA A 44 -7.70 8.53 19.25
CA ALA A 44 -6.98 7.83 20.32
C ALA A 44 -5.82 8.65 20.89
N ARG A 45 -5.20 9.54 20.11
CA ARG A 45 -4.15 10.47 20.60
C ARG A 45 -4.70 11.51 21.55
N ASP A 46 -5.94 11.94 21.31
CA ASP A 46 -6.65 12.88 22.18
C ASP A 46 -7.26 12.19 23.42
N GLU A 47 -6.91 10.92 23.66
CA GLU A 47 -7.42 10.06 24.75
C GLU A 47 -8.95 9.91 24.80
N VAL A 48 -9.63 10.25 23.70
CA VAL A 48 -11.10 10.17 23.58
C VAL A 48 -11.57 8.72 23.43
N VAL A 49 -10.76 7.88 22.78
CA VAL A 49 -11.05 6.46 22.54
C VAL A 49 -9.83 5.59 22.82
N ALA A 50 -10.07 4.29 23.04
CA ALA A 50 -9.00 3.34 23.27
C ALA A 50 -8.02 3.27 22.07
N PRO A 51 -6.71 3.09 22.32
CA PRO A 51 -5.72 2.91 21.25
C PRO A 51 -6.06 1.76 20.31
N ILE A 52 -5.78 1.97 19.02
CA ILE A 52 -5.88 0.91 18.01
C ILE A 52 -4.68 -0.03 18.15
N ALA A 53 -4.93 -1.32 18.24
CA ALA A 53 -3.87 -2.32 18.28
C ALA A 53 -3.12 -2.37 16.95
N GLU A 54 -1.80 -2.57 16.98
CA GLU A 54 -0.94 -2.73 15.80
C GLU A 54 -1.48 -3.76 14.80
N TYR A 55 -2.01 -4.88 15.31
CA TYR A 55 -2.56 -5.90 14.44
C TYR A 55 -3.87 -5.46 13.76
N THR A 56 -4.69 -4.65 14.41
CA THR A 56 -5.86 -4.04 13.76
C THR A 56 -5.41 -3.12 12.62
N HIS A 57 -4.39 -2.31 12.85
CA HIS A 57 -3.82 -1.44 11.82
C HIS A 57 -3.34 -2.25 10.61
N THR A 58 -2.57 -3.32 10.88
CA THR A 58 -2.07 -4.26 9.87
C THR A 58 -3.20 -4.83 9.02
N LEU A 59 -4.25 -5.36 9.65
CA LEU A 59 -5.40 -5.95 8.95
C LEU A 59 -6.14 -4.92 8.11
N VAL A 60 -6.45 -3.74 8.65
CA VAL A 60 -7.23 -2.73 7.92
C VAL A 60 -6.45 -2.19 6.72
N VAL A 61 -5.17 -1.86 6.90
CA VAL A 61 -4.33 -1.37 5.80
C VAL A 61 -4.19 -2.45 4.72
N GLY A 62 -3.83 -3.68 5.12
CA GLY A 62 -3.64 -4.77 4.18
C GLY A 62 -4.91 -5.13 3.41
N VAL A 63 -6.07 -5.15 4.08
CA VAL A 63 -7.36 -5.37 3.42
C VAL A 63 -7.69 -4.23 2.46
N SER A 64 -7.44 -2.96 2.83
CA SER A 64 -7.70 -1.82 1.94
C SER A 64 -6.83 -1.88 0.68
N GLU A 65 -5.55 -2.21 0.83
CA GLU A 65 -4.59 -2.32 -0.27
C GLU A 65 -4.93 -3.46 -1.24
N GLN A 66 -5.41 -4.58 -0.71
CA GLN A 66 -5.72 -5.77 -1.50
C GLN A 66 -7.21 -5.94 -1.80
N ARG A 67 -8.04 -4.92 -1.54
CA ARG A 67 -9.52 -5.05 -1.54
C ARG A 67 -10.07 -5.69 -2.80
N ALA A 68 -9.66 -5.21 -3.98
CA ALA A 68 -10.13 -5.75 -5.26
C ALA A 68 -9.77 -7.24 -5.42
N ARG A 69 -8.54 -7.61 -5.09
CA ARG A 69 -8.06 -8.98 -5.14
C ARG A 69 -8.82 -9.89 -4.16
N LEU A 70 -9.03 -9.44 -2.93
CA LEU A 70 -9.80 -10.17 -1.93
C LEU A 70 -11.24 -10.37 -2.37
N ASP A 71 -11.86 -9.33 -2.92
CA ASP A 71 -13.23 -9.38 -3.44
C ASP A 71 -13.37 -10.37 -4.60
N ASP A 72 -12.41 -10.41 -5.53
CA ASP A 72 -12.37 -11.40 -6.62
C ASP A 72 -12.21 -12.84 -6.12
N VAL A 73 -11.34 -13.05 -5.13
CA VAL A 73 -11.14 -14.36 -4.50
C VAL A 73 -12.42 -14.81 -3.79
N ILE A 74 -13.10 -13.93 -3.06
CA ILE A 74 -14.38 -14.26 -2.43
C ILE A 74 -15.41 -14.59 -3.50
N ALA A 75 -15.63 -13.68 -4.45
CA ALA A 75 -16.68 -13.79 -5.45
C ALA A 75 -16.58 -15.07 -6.29
N SER A 76 -15.37 -15.50 -6.65
CA SER A 76 -15.13 -16.75 -7.38
C SER A 76 -15.48 -18.02 -6.60
N HIS A 77 -15.69 -17.92 -5.28
CA HIS A 77 -16.02 -19.03 -4.39
C HIS A 77 -17.42 -18.92 -3.78
N LEU A 78 -18.21 -17.93 -4.21
CA LEU A 78 -19.62 -17.85 -3.89
C LEU A 78 -20.43 -18.66 -4.90
N HIS A 79 -21.13 -19.68 -4.42
CA HIS A 79 -22.11 -20.40 -5.23
C HIS A 79 -23.44 -19.66 -5.18
N GLU A 80 -23.99 -19.23 -6.32
CA GLU A 80 -25.31 -18.59 -6.48
C GLU A 80 -25.49 -17.21 -5.81
N TRP A 81 -24.48 -16.71 -5.09
CA TRP A 81 -24.49 -15.40 -4.44
C TRP A 81 -23.46 -14.48 -5.07
N THR A 82 -23.80 -13.21 -5.23
CA THR A 82 -22.81 -12.18 -5.52
C THR A 82 -22.24 -11.65 -4.23
N LEU A 83 -21.04 -11.07 -4.30
CA LEU A 83 -20.38 -10.49 -3.14
C LEU A 83 -21.29 -9.44 -2.48
N GLU A 84 -21.87 -8.54 -3.26
CA GLU A 84 -22.70 -7.42 -2.79
C GLU A 84 -23.99 -7.87 -2.08
N ARG A 85 -24.44 -9.11 -2.31
CA ARG A 85 -25.62 -9.68 -1.63
C ARG A 85 -25.34 -10.20 -0.24
N LEU A 86 -24.07 -10.36 0.14
CA LEU A 86 -23.70 -10.78 1.47
C LEU A 86 -23.87 -9.64 2.48
N PRO A 87 -24.27 -9.95 3.72
CA PRO A 87 -24.25 -8.97 4.80
C PRO A 87 -22.89 -8.29 4.87
N ALA A 88 -22.88 -6.95 5.01
CA ALA A 88 -21.65 -6.18 5.04
C ALA A 88 -20.66 -6.65 6.12
N VAL A 89 -21.19 -7.12 7.26
CA VAL A 89 -20.39 -7.73 8.32
C VAL A 89 -19.73 -9.05 7.90
N ASP A 90 -20.46 -9.95 7.24
CA ASP A 90 -19.92 -11.23 6.75
C ASP A 90 -18.82 -10.99 5.71
N ARG A 91 -19.04 -10.00 4.83
CA ARG A 91 -18.04 -9.56 3.87
C ARG A 91 -16.79 -9.00 4.51
N ALA A 92 -16.93 -8.15 5.53
CA ALA A 92 -15.79 -7.63 6.28
C ALA A 92 -15.01 -8.76 6.98
N ILE A 93 -15.71 -9.73 7.58
CA ILE A 93 -15.10 -10.93 8.19
C ILE A 93 -14.32 -11.73 7.15
N MET A 94 -14.93 -12.03 5.99
CA MET A 94 -14.27 -12.81 4.94
C MET A 94 -13.06 -12.09 4.35
N ARG A 95 -13.12 -10.77 4.15
CA ARG A 95 -11.97 -9.97 3.71
C ARG A 95 -10.80 -10.07 4.67
N VAL A 96 -11.04 -9.96 5.99
CA VAL A 96 -10.01 -10.14 7.02
C VAL A 96 -9.43 -11.55 6.97
N ALA A 97 -10.30 -12.57 6.95
CA ALA A 97 -9.87 -13.97 6.97
C ALA A 97 -9.02 -14.32 5.75
N ILE A 98 -9.45 -13.92 4.55
CA ILE A 98 -8.73 -14.21 3.31
C ILE A 98 -7.44 -13.42 3.22
N TRP A 99 -7.42 -12.18 3.71
CA TRP A 99 -6.16 -11.43 3.81
C TRP A 99 -5.16 -12.16 4.70
N GLU A 100 -5.59 -12.70 5.86
CA GLU A 100 -4.72 -13.52 6.70
C GLU A 100 -4.27 -14.79 5.98
N LEU A 101 -5.19 -15.50 5.32
CA LEU A 101 -4.89 -16.70 4.55
C LEU A 101 -3.90 -16.45 3.41
N LEU A 102 -3.87 -15.26 2.81
CA LEU A 102 -2.95 -14.97 1.70
C LEU A 102 -1.64 -14.37 2.20
N TYR A 103 -1.69 -13.42 3.13
CA TYR A 103 -0.56 -12.54 3.43
C TYR A 103 0.00 -12.67 4.86
N ALA A 104 -0.74 -13.22 5.82
CA ALA A 104 -0.27 -13.36 7.20
C ALA A 104 0.50 -14.68 7.40
N VAL A 105 1.82 -14.64 7.21
CA VAL A 105 2.71 -15.81 7.34
C VAL A 105 2.83 -16.34 8.79
N ASP A 106 2.49 -15.53 9.78
CA ASP A 106 2.53 -15.88 11.21
C ASP A 106 1.24 -16.53 11.71
N VAL A 107 0.19 -16.59 10.88
CA VAL A 107 -1.13 -17.11 11.26
C VAL A 107 -1.38 -18.45 10.57
N PRO A 108 -1.54 -19.55 11.34
CA PRO A 108 -1.94 -20.83 10.78
C PRO A 108 -3.32 -20.73 10.10
N GLU A 109 -3.48 -21.37 8.93
CA GLU A 109 -4.70 -21.29 8.13
C GLU A 109 -5.96 -21.70 8.91
N VAL A 110 -5.87 -22.79 9.69
CA VAL A 110 -6.95 -23.27 10.56
C VAL A 110 -7.37 -22.19 11.59
N VAL A 111 -6.41 -21.44 12.12
CA VAL A 111 -6.70 -20.38 13.10
C VAL A 111 -7.39 -19.20 12.43
N ALA A 112 -7.00 -18.82 11.22
CA ALA A 112 -7.69 -17.76 10.48
C ALA A 112 -9.16 -18.12 10.19
N VAL A 113 -9.43 -19.38 9.79
CA VAL A 113 -10.79 -19.87 9.57
C VAL A 113 -11.58 -19.93 10.87
N ASP A 114 -11.03 -20.52 11.93
CA ASP A 114 -11.71 -20.62 13.23
C ASP A 114 -12.07 -19.23 13.76
N GLU A 115 -11.16 -18.27 13.67
CA GLU A 115 -11.40 -16.89 14.13
C GLU A 115 -12.47 -16.16 13.30
N ALA A 116 -12.52 -16.39 11.99
CA ALA A 116 -13.57 -15.86 11.14
C ALA A 116 -14.95 -16.43 11.53
N VAL A 117 -15.02 -17.72 11.80
CA VAL A 117 -16.24 -18.41 12.25
C VAL A 117 -16.69 -17.90 13.64
N GLU A 118 -15.76 -17.69 14.57
CA GLU A 118 -16.08 -17.11 15.87
C GLU A 118 -16.58 -15.66 15.73
N LEU A 119 -15.96 -14.82 14.89
CA LEU A 119 -16.45 -13.47 14.63
C LEU A 119 -17.85 -13.46 14.01
N ALA A 120 -18.15 -14.42 13.14
CA ALA A 120 -19.48 -14.57 12.56
C ALA A 120 -20.54 -14.88 13.62
N LYS A 121 -20.21 -15.72 14.61
CA LYS A 121 -21.11 -16.03 15.75
C LYS A 121 -21.36 -14.81 16.63
N GLU A 122 -20.36 -13.93 16.75
CA GLU A 122 -20.45 -12.75 17.61
C GLU A 122 -21.16 -11.56 16.95
N LEU A 123 -21.01 -11.40 15.63
CA LEU A 123 -21.34 -10.15 14.94
C LEU A 123 -22.45 -10.30 13.90
N SER A 124 -22.84 -11.52 13.54
CA SER A 124 -23.75 -11.78 12.43
C SER A 124 -24.93 -12.68 12.81
N THR A 125 -25.54 -13.34 11.83
CA THR A 125 -26.71 -14.20 12.02
C THR A 125 -26.33 -15.64 12.36
N ASP A 126 -27.29 -16.44 12.84
CA ASP A 126 -27.07 -17.84 13.20
C ASP A 126 -26.61 -18.73 12.02
N ASP A 127 -26.92 -18.32 10.79
CA ASP A 127 -26.53 -19.05 9.57
C ASP A 127 -25.11 -18.69 9.09
N SER A 128 -24.62 -17.49 9.44
CA SER A 128 -23.35 -16.94 8.94
C SER A 128 -22.11 -17.79 9.32
N PRO A 129 -21.96 -18.35 10.53
CA PRO A 129 -20.81 -19.18 10.88
C PRO A 129 -20.65 -20.41 9.98
N GLY A 130 -21.76 -21.10 9.68
CA GLY A 130 -21.74 -22.28 8.81
C GLY A 130 -21.40 -21.92 7.37
N PHE A 131 -22.00 -20.83 6.87
CA PHE A 131 -21.72 -20.30 5.54
C PHE A 131 -20.24 -19.92 5.35
N ILE A 132 -19.71 -19.08 6.25
CA ILE A 132 -18.31 -18.62 6.19
C ILE A 132 -17.35 -19.80 6.32
N ASN A 133 -17.62 -20.75 7.22
CA ASN A 133 -16.82 -21.97 7.35
C ASN A 133 -16.79 -22.79 6.05
N GLY A 134 -17.93 -22.90 5.36
CA GLY A 134 -18.01 -23.59 4.07
C GLY A 134 -17.13 -22.92 3.02
N VAL A 135 -17.32 -21.62 2.78
CA VAL A 135 -16.55 -20.85 1.79
C VAL A 135 -15.05 -20.89 2.09
N LEU A 136 -14.66 -20.56 3.34
CA LEU A 136 -13.25 -20.51 3.72
C LEU A 136 -12.61 -21.91 3.72
N GLY A 137 -13.34 -22.95 4.13
CA GLY A 137 -12.85 -24.33 4.11
C GLY A 137 -12.46 -24.79 2.70
N HIS A 138 -13.23 -24.42 1.68
CA HIS A 138 -12.86 -24.65 0.28
C HIS A 138 -11.63 -23.83 -0.13
N LEU A 139 -11.59 -22.55 0.25
CA LEU A 139 -10.49 -21.63 -0.09
C LEU A 139 -9.14 -22.08 0.47
N VAL A 140 -9.09 -22.63 1.69
CA VAL A 140 -7.83 -23.11 2.31
C VAL A 140 -7.08 -24.09 1.41
N HIS A 141 -7.78 -24.94 0.65
CA HIS A 141 -7.14 -25.90 -0.25
C HIS A 141 -6.48 -25.28 -1.48
N ILE A 142 -6.85 -24.05 -1.84
CA ILE A 142 -6.32 -23.34 -3.02
C ILE A 142 -5.37 -22.19 -2.64
N VAL A 143 -5.34 -21.77 -1.38
CA VAL A 143 -4.48 -20.70 -0.86
C VAL A 143 -3.01 -20.89 -1.23
N PRO A 144 -2.40 -22.10 -1.10
CA PRO A 144 -1.01 -22.31 -1.52
C PRO A 144 -0.77 -21.98 -3.00
N GLN A 145 -1.72 -22.31 -3.87
CA GLN A 145 -1.67 -22.05 -5.31
C GLN A 145 -1.84 -20.57 -5.60
N LEU A 146 -2.74 -19.88 -4.89
CA LEU A 146 -2.90 -18.43 -4.99
C LEU A 146 -1.63 -17.70 -4.57
N ARG A 147 -1.02 -18.07 -3.44
CA ARG A 147 0.25 -17.54 -2.96
C ARG A 147 1.39 -17.79 -3.95
N ALA A 148 1.47 -19.00 -4.51
CA ALA A 148 2.47 -19.33 -5.51
C ALA A 148 2.32 -18.49 -6.79
N ALA A 149 1.09 -18.32 -7.27
CA ALA A 149 0.81 -17.49 -8.44
C ALA A 149 1.17 -16.02 -8.19
N GLU A 150 0.89 -15.48 -7.00
CA GLU A 150 1.27 -14.12 -6.61
C GLU A 150 2.79 -13.95 -6.52
N GLY A 151 3.49 -14.93 -5.96
CA GLY A 151 4.97 -14.94 -5.95
C GLY A 151 5.57 -14.98 -7.35
N GLN A 152 4.99 -15.77 -8.27
CA GLN A 152 5.41 -15.83 -9.66
C GLN A 152 5.15 -14.51 -10.41
N ALA A 153 3.97 -13.91 -10.22
CA ALA A 153 3.63 -12.63 -10.81
C ALA A 153 4.56 -11.51 -10.31
N ALA A 154 4.84 -11.47 -9.01
CA ALA A 154 5.79 -10.52 -8.42
C ALA A 154 7.21 -10.71 -8.98
N ALA A 155 7.69 -11.95 -9.11
CA ALA A 155 9.00 -12.25 -9.68
C ALA A 155 9.10 -11.82 -11.16
N LEU A 156 8.05 -12.05 -11.96
CA LEU A 156 8.00 -11.61 -13.35
C LEU A 156 8.00 -10.07 -13.45
N ALA A 157 7.21 -9.39 -12.63
CA ALA A 157 7.17 -7.93 -12.59
C ALA A 157 8.55 -7.34 -12.25
N ALA A 158 9.22 -7.87 -11.23
CA ALA A 158 10.57 -7.45 -10.85
C ALA A 158 11.59 -7.69 -11.98
N THR A 159 11.46 -8.79 -12.71
CA THR A 159 12.32 -9.09 -13.87
C THR A 159 12.11 -8.07 -14.99
N ILE A 160 10.86 -7.74 -15.31
CA ILE A 160 10.52 -6.73 -16.33
C ILE A 160 11.07 -5.37 -15.92
N GLU A 161 10.91 -4.98 -14.65
CA GLU A 161 11.41 -3.70 -14.14
C GLU A 161 12.94 -3.61 -14.20
N ALA A 162 13.64 -4.69 -13.83
CA ALA A 162 15.09 -4.78 -13.94
C ALA A 162 15.56 -4.63 -15.41
N SER A 163 14.96 -5.37 -16.35
CA SER A 163 15.28 -5.24 -17.77
C SER A 163 14.95 -3.85 -18.33
N ALA A 164 13.87 -3.22 -17.86
CA ALA A 164 13.53 -1.85 -18.26
C ALA A 164 14.55 -0.84 -17.73
N GLN A 165 15.11 -1.05 -16.54
CA GLN A 165 16.16 -0.20 -15.99
C GLN A 165 17.48 -0.36 -16.76
N GLU A 166 17.89 -1.60 -17.06
CA GLU A 166 19.09 -1.87 -17.87
C GLU A 166 18.99 -1.20 -19.24
N PHE A 167 17.82 -1.24 -19.88
CA PHE A 167 17.60 -0.55 -21.15
C PHE A 167 17.69 0.97 -21.02
N ARG A 168 17.11 1.57 -19.96
CA ARG A 168 17.21 3.01 -19.69
C ARG A 168 18.66 3.43 -19.45
N ASP A 169 19.41 2.66 -18.67
CA ASP A 169 20.82 2.95 -18.36
C ASP A 169 21.69 2.85 -19.62
N ALA A 170 21.46 1.84 -20.46
CA ALA A 170 22.15 1.68 -21.75
C ALA A 170 21.85 2.84 -22.71
N GLN A 171 20.59 3.28 -22.78
CA GLN A 171 20.19 4.41 -23.62
C GLN A 171 20.79 5.73 -23.12
N ALA A 172 20.79 5.99 -21.80
CA ALA A 172 21.43 7.17 -21.23
C ALA A 172 22.95 7.20 -21.47
N ALA A 173 23.61 6.04 -21.44
CA ALA A 173 25.03 5.93 -21.77
C ALA A 173 25.31 6.20 -23.26
N GLN A 174 24.44 5.74 -24.16
CA GLN A 174 24.53 6.01 -25.59
C GLN A 174 24.30 7.49 -25.91
N ASP A 175 23.24 8.09 -25.37
CA ASP A 175 22.92 9.51 -25.57
C ASP A 175 24.05 10.42 -25.02
N GLY A 176 24.66 10.03 -23.90
CA GLY A 176 25.84 10.72 -23.36
C GLY A 176 27.10 10.55 -24.22
N ALA A 177 27.29 9.40 -24.86
CA ALA A 177 28.40 9.17 -25.78
C ALA A 177 28.24 9.97 -27.09
N ASP A 178 27.02 10.00 -27.64
CA ASP A 178 26.69 10.75 -28.85
C ASP A 178 26.86 12.27 -28.61
N ALA A 179 26.39 12.79 -27.47
CA ALA A 179 26.60 14.21 -27.10
C ALA A 179 28.08 14.60 -26.93
N ASN A 180 28.92 13.68 -26.43
CA ASN A 180 30.36 13.93 -26.31
C ASN A 180 31.07 13.86 -27.69
N SER A 181 30.55 13.06 -28.62
CA SER A 181 31.07 13.00 -29.99
C SER A 181 30.74 14.28 -30.79
N ASP A 182 29.52 14.81 -30.66
CA ASP A 182 29.11 16.08 -31.28
C ASP A 182 29.91 17.27 -30.72
N ALA A 183 30.22 17.27 -29.42
CA ALA A 183 31.06 18.29 -28.80
C ALA A 183 32.52 18.22 -29.26
N ALA A 184 33.06 17.02 -29.50
CA ALA A 184 34.42 16.84 -30.02
C ALA A 184 34.54 17.29 -31.48
N ASP A 185 33.52 17.04 -32.31
CA ASP A 185 33.48 17.48 -33.72
C ASP A 185 33.36 19.01 -33.81
N ALA A 186 32.54 19.63 -32.94
CA ALA A 186 32.43 21.08 -32.85
C ALA A 186 33.71 21.79 -32.35
N ALA A 187 34.50 21.13 -31.50
CA ALA A 187 35.78 21.66 -31.03
C ALA A 187 36.87 21.58 -32.12
N ALA A 188 36.91 20.50 -32.89
CA ALA A 188 37.86 20.32 -33.99
C ALA A 188 37.68 21.36 -35.13
N ASP A 189 36.45 21.82 -35.36
CA ASP A 189 36.13 22.84 -36.37
C ASP A 189 36.55 24.27 -35.93
N SER A 190 36.89 24.47 -34.66
CA SER A 190 37.29 25.78 -34.09
C SER A 190 38.80 26.03 -34.03
N GLU A 191 39.64 25.01 -34.30
CA GLU A 191 41.10 25.13 -34.21
C GLU A 191 41.78 25.57 -35.53
N ASP A 192 41.05 25.73 -36.65
CA ASP A 192 41.62 26.16 -37.95
C ASP A 192 41.64 27.69 -38.17
N SER A 193 41.11 28.51 -37.25
CA SER A 193 40.97 29.97 -37.48
C SER A 193 41.78 30.90 -36.56
N GLY A 194 42.90 30.46 -35.99
CA GLY A 194 43.57 31.18 -34.90
C GLY A 194 45.08 31.41 -35.01
N VAL A 195 45.56 32.14 -36.03
CA VAL A 195 46.88 32.81 -35.96
C VAL A 195 46.71 34.28 -36.29
N LEU A 196 46.68 35.15 -35.28
CA LEU A 196 47.24 36.51 -35.32
C LEU A 196 47.58 36.99 -33.90
N ASP A 197 48.84 37.39 -33.74
CA ASP A 197 49.44 38.02 -32.57
C ASP A 197 48.75 39.34 -32.15
N ALA A 198 48.75 39.64 -30.85
CA ALA A 198 49.23 40.93 -30.32
C ALA A 198 49.16 41.00 -28.78
N GLU A 199 50.29 41.42 -28.20
CA GLU A 199 50.47 41.95 -26.85
C GLU A 199 49.64 43.23 -26.57
N VAL A 200 49.67 43.67 -25.29
CA VAL A 200 49.44 45.03 -24.71
C VAL A 200 48.42 44.92 -23.55
N ASP A 201 48.84 44.85 -22.29
CA ASP A 201 49.30 45.91 -21.37
C ASP A 201 48.16 46.55 -20.53
N SER A 202 48.37 46.46 -19.20
CA SER A 202 47.95 47.28 -18.06
C SER A 202 46.63 48.08 -18.05
N GLY A 203 45.86 47.92 -16.97
CA GLY A 203 44.77 48.83 -16.61
C GLY A 203 44.09 48.53 -15.28
N GLU A 204 44.68 49.05 -14.19
CA GLU A 204 44.10 49.19 -12.85
C GLU A 204 42.82 50.08 -12.86
N VAL A 205 41.89 49.88 -11.91
CA VAL A 205 41.32 50.90 -10.98
C VAL A 205 40.07 50.36 -10.26
N ALA A 206 40.05 50.60 -8.95
CA ALA A 206 39.03 50.27 -7.95
C ALA A 206 37.78 51.18 -7.96
N ALA A 207 36.66 50.67 -7.45
CA ALA A 207 35.65 51.36 -6.61
C ALA A 207 34.60 50.31 -6.18
N SER A 208 34.38 49.96 -4.90
CA SER A 208 33.80 50.74 -3.79
C SER A 208 32.43 51.34 -4.12
N GLY A 209 31.36 50.69 -3.65
CA GLY A 209 30.00 51.23 -3.57
C GLY A 209 29.15 50.41 -2.60
N GLN A 210 28.86 50.98 -1.44
CA GLN A 210 27.97 50.49 -0.39
C GLN A 210 26.49 50.80 -0.71
N ASP A 211 25.62 50.31 0.19
CA ASP A 211 24.24 50.73 0.50
C ASP A 211 23.14 49.93 -0.23
N ALA A 212 22.50 48.96 0.42
CA ALA A 212 21.49 49.04 1.49
C ALA A 212 20.10 49.43 0.97
N GLU A 213 19.12 48.51 0.99
CA GLU A 213 17.78 48.84 1.49
C GLU A 213 16.93 47.61 1.84
N LYS A 214 16.29 47.72 3.01
CA LYS A 214 15.17 46.91 3.53
C LYS A 214 13.87 47.39 2.89
N THR A 215 12.93 46.47 2.63
CA THR A 215 11.46 46.57 2.84
C THR A 215 10.94 45.14 2.64
N ASP A 216 10.27 44.45 3.57
CA ASP A 216 9.05 44.68 4.35
C ASP A 216 7.75 44.86 3.54
N SER A 217 7.02 43.77 3.35
CA SER A 217 5.54 43.65 3.43
C SER A 217 5.14 42.29 2.80
N SER A 218 4.51 41.39 3.54
CA SER A 218 3.11 41.39 3.97
C SER A 218 2.19 40.73 2.92
N GLN A 219 1.57 39.64 3.38
CA GLN A 219 0.27 39.07 3.06
C GLN A 219 -0.38 39.40 1.71
N ASP A 220 -0.87 38.36 1.04
CA ASP A 220 -2.25 38.38 0.53
C ASP A 220 -2.77 36.96 0.16
N TRP A 221 -3.88 36.60 0.82
CA TRP A 221 -4.91 35.55 0.61
C TRP A 221 -4.57 34.05 0.73
#